data_AF-A0A2H0P919-F1
#
_entry.id   AF-A0A2H0P919-F1
#
_cell.length_a   1.000
_cell.length_b   1.000
_cell.length_c   1.000
_cell.angle_alpha   90.00
_cell.angle_beta   90.00
_cell.angle_gamma   90.00
#
_symmetry.space_group_name_H-M   'P 1'
#
loop_
_entity.id
_entity.type
_entity.pdbx_description
1 polymer ?
#
loop_
_entity_poly.entity_id
_entity_poly.type
_entity_poly.pdbx_seq_one_letter_code
_entity_poly.pdbx_strand_id
1 'polypeptide(L)'
;MKCLFFDYGGTIDADGTTWLERFRPIYKEAGLDIPNERFDRAFYDSDDNLHTRHALKGLDLSQTVRLQVEDVLKTLAPDRSDLIDPISARFVADCRGHFKRLTPALERLAKRYRLGVVSNFYGNLDGLLAAEGLRPLFSVIADSGVLGITKPEAAIFLHAANAVSASPE
;
A
#
# COMPACT_ATOMS: atom_id res chain seq x y z
N MET A 1 -13.24 -2.99 -24.95
CA MET A 1 -12.23 -3.76 -24.18
C MET A 1 -12.66 -3.78 -22.73
N LYS A 2 -12.63 -4.92 -22.03
CA LYS A 2 -13.01 -5.00 -20.62
C LYS A 2 -11.91 -4.43 -19.72
N CYS A 3 -12.27 -3.95 -18.54
CA CYS A 3 -11.33 -3.38 -17.56
C CYS A 3 -11.35 -4.20 -16.26
N LEU A 4 -10.21 -4.25 -15.57
CA LEU A 4 -10.07 -4.84 -14.24
C LEU A 4 -9.42 -3.82 -13.31
N PHE A 5 -10.06 -3.56 -12.18
CA PHE A 5 -9.53 -2.69 -11.14
C PHE A 5 -9.14 -3.52 -9.92
N PHE A 6 -7.94 -3.30 -9.41
CA PHE A 6 -7.40 -3.97 -8.24
C PHE A 6 -7.30 -2.99 -7.07
N ASP A 7 -7.47 -3.48 -5.85
CA ASP A 7 -6.91 -2.77 -4.70
C ASP A 7 -5.37 -2.88 -4.73
N TYR A 8 -4.67 -2.01 -4.00
CA TYR A 8 -3.25 -2.19 -3.74
C TYR A 8 -3.04 -3.08 -2.51
N GLY A 9 -3.47 -2.60 -1.33
CA GLY A 9 -3.26 -3.28 -0.05
C GLY A 9 -3.97 -4.62 0.03
N GLY A 10 -3.23 -5.68 0.38
CA GLY A 10 -3.75 -7.04 0.44
C GLY A 10 -4.04 -7.68 -0.92
N THR A 11 -3.68 -7.04 -2.05
CA THR A 11 -3.95 -7.58 -3.40
C THR A 11 -2.75 -7.51 -4.31
N ILE A 12 -2.19 -6.31 -4.52
CA ILE A 12 -1.00 -6.13 -5.36
C ILE A 12 0.27 -6.35 -4.54
N ASP A 13 0.23 -6.05 -3.24
CA ASP A 13 1.38 -6.17 -2.33
C ASP A 13 1.37 -7.44 -1.46
N ALA A 14 0.26 -8.19 -1.45
CA ALA A 14 0.10 -9.43 -0.68
C ALA A 14 -1.05 -10.32 -1.21
N ASP A 15 -1.13 -11.55 -0.69
CA ASP A 15 -2.17 -12.54 -1.01
C ASP A 15 -3.39 -12.46 -0.06
N GLY A 16 -4.07 -11.32 -0.01
CA GLY A 16 -5.31 -11.17 0.78
C GLY A 16 -5.11 -10.82 2.25
N THR A 17 -3.91 -10.42 2.67
CA THR A 17 -3.62 -10.01 4.06
C THR A 17 -3.33 -8.52 4.15
N THR A 18 -3.91 -7.87 5.16
CA THR A 18 -3.76 -6.42 5.37
C THR A 18 -2.36 -6.06 5.89
N TRP A 19 -1.97 -4.79 5.78
CA TRP A 19 -0.72 -4.29 6.37
C TRP A 19 -0.65 -4.57 7.87
N LEU A 20 -1.73 -4.26 8.61
CA LEU A 20 -1.81 -4.51 10.06
C LEU A 20 -1.47 -5.97 10.40
N GLU A 21 -2.15 -6.93 9.76
CA GLU A 21 -1.95 -8.36 10.00
C GLU A 21 -0.54 -8.83 9.67
N ARG A 22 0.07 -8.24 8.62
CA ARG A 22 1.43 -8.55 8.20
C ARG A 22 2.49 -7.94 9.11
N PHE A 23 2.26 -6.75 9.67
CA PHE A 23 3.20 -6.12 10.59
C PHE A 23 3.25 -6.80 11.96
N ARG A 24 2.11 -7.27 12.50
CA ARG A 24 2.07 -7.94 13.81
C ARG A 24 3.16 -8.99 14.02
N PRO A 25 3.30 -10.03 13.15
CA PRO A 25 4.34 -11.04 13.33
C PRO A 25 5.75 -10.44 13.21
N ILE A 26 5.98 -9.44 12.34
CA ILE A 26 7.30 -8.81 12.17
C ILE A 26 7.73 -8.06 13.44
N TYR A 27 6.82 -7.30 14.06
CA TYR A 27 7.12 -6.64 15.34
C TYR A 27 7.40 -7.65 16.46
N LYS A 28 6.63 -8.74 16.50
CA LYS A 28 6.86 -9.83 17.46
C LYS A 28 8.22 -10.52 17.25
N GLU A 29 8.59 -10.80 16.01
CA GLU A 29 9.91 -11.35 15.63
C GLU A 29 11.06 -10.40 16.00
N ALA A 30 10.83 -9.08 15.96
CA ALA A 30 11.77 -8.06 16.42
C ALA A 30 11.86 -7.92 17.96
N GLY A 31 11.15 -8.78 18.70
CA GLY A 31 11.17 -8.81 20.17
C GLY A 31 10.19 -7.83 20.83
N LEU A 32 9.23 -7.28 20.08
CA LEU A 32 8.19 -6.40 20.60
C LEU A 32 6.88 -7.18 20.81
N ASP A 33 6.70 -7.77 21.99
CA ASP A 33 5.47 -8.47 22.37
C ASP A 33 4.41 -7.47 22.89
N ILE A 34 3.81 -6.74 21.94
CA ILE A 34 2.85 -5.68 22.22
C ILE A 34 1.42 -6.26 22.15
N PRO A 35 0.54 -6.01 23.14
CA PRO A 35 -0.85 -6.43 23.06
C PRO A 35 -1.54 -5.89 21.80
N ASN A 36 -2.31 -6.76 21.12
CA ASN A 36 -2.93 -6.45 19.83
C ASN A 36 -3.69 -5.12 19.83
N GLU A 37 -4.52 -4.85 20.84
CA GLU A 37 -5.28 -3.59 20.93
C GLU A 37 -4.39 -2.33 20.97
N ARG A 38 -3.23 -2.43 21.63
CA ARG A 38 -2.28 -1.31 21.71
C ARG A 38 -1.55 -1.14 20.37
N PHE A 39 -1.15 -2.25 19.76
CA PHE A 39 -0.52 -2.24 18.44
C PHE A 39 -1.45 -1.64 17.38
N ASP A 40 -2.71 -2.06 17.36
CA ASP A 40 -3.70 -1.63 16.36
C ASP A 40 -3.94 -0.13 16.43
N ARG A 41 -4.09 0.41 17.63
CA ARG A 41 -4.27 1.85 17.82
C ARG A 41 -3.08 2.65 17.28
N ALA A 42 -1.86 2.23 17.57
CA ALA A 42 -0.67 2.91 17.06
C ALA A 42 -0.49 2.72 15.55
N PHE A 43 -0.83 1.53 15.02
CA PHE A 43 -0.83 1.26 13.59
C PHE A 43 -1.80 2.19 12.85
N TYR A 44 -3.08 2.23 13.26
CA TYR A 44 -4.07 3.07 12.60
C TYR A 44 -3.79 4.56 12.79
N ASP A 45 -3.31 4.98 13.97
CA ASP A 45 -2.86 6.36 14.17
C ASP A 45 -1.74 6.75 13.18
N SER A 46 -0.77 5.85 12.96
CA SER A 46 0.27 6.07 11.97
C SER A 46 -0.28 6.05 10.54
N ASP A 47 -1.12 5.06 10.20
CA ASP A 47 -1.65 4.84 8.85
C ASP A 47 -2.53 6.02 8.40
N ASP A 48 -3.50 6.40 9.23
CA ASP A 48 -4.46 7.47 8.94
C ASP A 48 -3.79 8.85 8.85
N ASN A 49 -2.72 9.07 9.62
CA ASN A 49 -2.05 10.37 9.71
C ASN A 49 -0.71 10.44 8.97
N LEU A 50 -0.29 9.39 8.25
CA LEU A 50 1.04 9.36 7.64
C LEU A 50 1.25 10.54 6.67
N HIS A 51 0.23 10.82 5.86
CA HIS A 51 0.21 11.91 4.88
C HIS A 51 0.11 13.31 5.50
N THR A 52 -0.37 13.43 6.74
CA THR A 52 -0.44 14.72 7.45
C THR A 52 0.85 15.01 8.21
N ARG A 53 1.57 13.96 8.64
CA ARG A 53 2.85 14.05 9.36
C ARG A 53 4.05 14.17 8.45
N HIS A 54 3.99 13.58 7.26
CA HIS A 54 5.13 13.46 6.35
C HIS A 54 4.79 13.88 4.93
N ALA A 55 5.78 14.44 4.22
CA ALA A 55 5.67 14.74 2.80
C ALA A 55 5.93 13.47 1.97
N LEU A 56 4.87 12.76 1.59
CA LEU A 56 4.98 11.44 0.94
C LEU A 56 5.19 11.50 -0.58
N LYS A 57 4.98 12.67 -1.21
CA LYS A 57 5.08 12.82 -2.66
C LYS A 57 6.49 12.43 -3.15
N GLY A 58 6.54 11.43 -4.03
CA GLY A 58 7.78 10.94 -4.64
C GLY A 58 8.53 9.91 -3.81
N LEU A 59 8.04 9.54 -2.62
CA LEU A 59 8.64 8.46 -1.83
C LEU A 59 8.28 7.09 -2.41
N ASP A 60 9.27 6.20 -2.39
CA ASP A 60 9.10 4.79 -2.77
C ASP A 60 8.50 3.94 -1.64
N LEU A 61 8.33 2.63 -1.90
CA LEU A 61 7.80 1.69 -0.92
C LEU A 61 8.66 1.63 0.35
N SER A 62 9.99 1.59 0.19
CA SER A 62 10.93 1.48 1.31
C SER A 62 10.83 2.69 2.22
N GLN A 63 10.83 3.88 1.64
CA GLN A 63 10.74 5.15 2.35
C GLN A 63 9.39 5.31 3.04
N THR A 64 8.30 4.96 2.36
CA THR A 64 6.94 5.03 2.92
C THR A 64 6.79 4.09 4.11
N VAL A 65 7.18 2.81 3.95
CA VAL A 65 7.12 1.82 5.04
C VAL A 65 8.00 2.25 6.21
N ARG A 66 9.17 2.82 5.94
CA ARG A 66 10.07 3.30 6.99
C ARG A 66 9.43 4.39 7.86
N LEU A 67 8.74 5.35 7.26
CA LEU A 67 8.03 6.41 8.00
C LEU A 67 6.85 5.84 8.81
N GLN A 68 6.11 4.89 8.24
CA GLN A 68 5.04 4.19 8.94
C GLN A 68 5.56 3.45 10.17
N VAL A 69 6.66 2.71 10.03
CA VAL A 69 7.28 1.98 11.15
C VAL A 69 7.83 2.94 12.20
N GLU A 70 8.44 4.04 11.76
CA GLU A 70 8.95 5.09 12.65
C GLU A 70 7.84 5.69 13.52
N ASP A 71 6.68 6.02 12.95
CA ASP A 71 5.56 6.60 13.70
C ASP A 71 4.92 5.61 14.69
N VAL A 72 4.81 4.33 14.32
CA VAL A 72 4.37 3.27 15.23
C VAL A 72 5.35 3.10 16.40
N LEU A 73 6.66 3.06 16.11
CA LEU A 73 7.68 2.89 17.15
C LEU A 73 7.76 4.08 18.09
N LYS A 74 7.64 5.32 17.59
CA LYS A 74 7.56 6.53 18.45
C LYS A 74 6.48 6.40 19.52
N THR A 75 5.37 5.75 19.21
CA THR A 75 4.23 5.57 20.12
C THR A 75 4.39 4.37 21.05
N LEU A 76 4.92 3.25 20.54
CA LEU A 76 4.93 1.98 21.26
C LEU A 76 6.23 1.69 22.01
N ALA A 77 7.36 2.09 21.44
CA ALA A 77 8.71 1.79 21.90
C ALA A 77 9.71 2.87 21.41
N PRO A 78 9.63 4.11 21.92
CA PRO A 78 10.43 5.24 21.43
C PRO A 78 11.95 5.03 21.54
N ASP A 79 12.38 4.24 22.52
CA ASP A 79 13.80 3.89 22.71
C ASP A 79 14.30 2.81 21.74
N ARG A 80 13.43 2.30 20.86
CA ARG A 80 13.73 1.20 19.91
C ARG A 80 13.82 1.66 18.46
N SER A 81 14.38 2.85 18.23
CA SER A 81 14.65 3.35 16.88
C SER A 81 15.60 2.44 16.09
N ASP A 82 16.39 1.61 16.77
CA ASP A 82 17.22 0.55 16.17
C ASP A 82 16.40 -0.47 15.35
N LEU A 83 15.09 -0.58 15.62
CA LEU A 83 14.21 -1.51 14.94
C LEU A 83 13.55 -0.96 13.67
N ILE A 84 13.66 0.34 13.40
CA ILE A 84 12.97 0.97 12.25
C ILE A 84 13.39 0.29 10.94
N ASP A 85 14.69 0.25 10.67
CA ASP A 85 15.23 -0.28 9.42
C ASP A 85 15.02 -1.80 9.27
N PRO A 86 15.28 -2.67 10.28
CA PRO A 86 15.06 -4.11 10.11
C PRO A 86 13.58 -4.49 9.94
N ILE A 87 12.65 -3.87 10.67
CA ILE A 87 11.20 -4.11 10.50
C ILE A 87 10.76 -3.67 9.10
N SER A 88 11.18 -2.47 8.69
CA SER A 88 10.83 -1.91 7.36
C SER A 88 11.38 -2.78 6.24
N ALA A 89 12.66 -3.16 6.33
CA ALA A 89 13.32 -4.00 5.33
C ALA A 89 12.64 -5.37 5.22
N ARG A 90 12.23 -5.98 6.34
CA ARG A 90 11.49 -7.25 6.34
C ARG A 90 10.17 -7.12 5.59
N PHE A 91 9.35 -6.12 5.94
CA PHE A 91 8.05 -5.91 5.29
C PHE A 91 8.18 -5.63 3.78
N VAL A 92 9.15 -4.78 3.41
CA VAL A 92 9.43 -4.42 2.01
C VAL A 92 9.93 -5.64 1.22
N ALA A 93 10.76 -6.49 1.81
CA ALA A 93 11.23 -7.71 1.19
C ALA A 93 10.06 -8.66 0.86
N ASP A 94 9.10 -8.79 1.78
CA ASP A 94 7.89 -9.59 1.57
C ASP A 94 7.03 -9.02 0.42
N CYS A 95 6.80 -7.69 0.39
CA CYS A 95 6.11 -7.04 -0.74
C CYS A 95 6.81 -7.31 -2.08
N ARG A 96 8.13 -7.12 -2.14
CA ARG A 96 8.91 -7.32 -3.38
C ARG A 96 8.93 -8.79 -3.81
N GLY A 97 8.97 -9.72 -2.87
CA GLY A 97 8.81 -11.15 -3.15
C GLY A 97 7.45 -11.45 -3.77
N HIS A 98 6.39 -10.84 -3.24
CA HIS A 98 5.04 -10.98 -3.79
C HIS A 98 4.91 -10.32 -5.18
N PHE A 99 5.41 -9.10 -5.39
CA PHE A 99 5.41 -8.43 -6.71
C PHE A 99 6.02 -9.33 -7.78
N LYS A 100 7.21 -9.91 -7.53
CA LYS A 100 7.87 -10.82 -8.48
C LYS A 100 7.00 -12.01 -8.87
N ARG A 101 6.24 -12.57 -7.93
CA ARG A 101 5.32 -13.70 -8.18
C ARG A 101 4.05 -13.26 -8.90
N LEU A 102 3.54 -12.06 -8.60
CA LEU A 102 2.30 -11.52 -9.15
C LEU A 102 2.48 -11.00 -10.59
N THR A 103 3.63 -10.40 -10.91
CA THR A 103 3.89 -9.74 -12.21
C THR A 103 3.51 -10.60 -13.43
N PRO A 104 3.90 -11.89 -13.55
CA PRO A 104 3.53 -12.69 -14.70
C PRO A 104 2.02 -12.87 -14.87
N ALA A 105 1.24 -12.85 -13.78
CA ALA A 105 -0.22 -12.91 -13.86
C ALA A 105 -0.79 -11.58 -14.35
N LEU A 106 -0.31 -10.45 -13.84
CA LEU A 106 -0.70 -9.11 -14.31
C LEU A 106 -0.36 -8.92 -15.80
N GLU A 107 0.82 -9.35 -16.25
CA GLU A 107 1.19 -9.29 -17.67
C GLU A 107 0.25 -10.10 -18.57
N ARG A 108 -0.18 -11.29 -18.13
CA ARG A 108 -1.17 -12.09 -18.87
C ARG A 108 -2.54 -11.41 -18.90
N LEU A 109 -2.94 -10.77 -17.82
CA LEU A 109 -4.21 -10.03 -17.74
C LEU A 109 -4.17 -8.77 -18.61
N ALA A 110 -3.05 -8.04 -18.62
CA ALA A 110 -2.86 -6.83 -19.42
C ALA A 110 -2.99 -7.08 -20.94
N LYS A 111 -2.77 -8.31 -21.40
CA LYS A 111 -3.01 -8.71 -22.81
C LYS A 111 -4.49 -8.79 -23.18
N ARG A 112 -5.39 -8.86 -22.19
CA ARG A 112 -6.84 -9.07 -22.39
C ARG A 112 -7.71 -7.96 -21.81
N TYR A 113 -7.19 -7.25 -20.81
CA TYR A 113 -7.91 -6.25 -20.04
C TYR A 113 -7.07 -4.98 -19.90
N ARG A 114 -7.74 -3.82 -19.86
CA ARG A 114 -7.10 -2.60 -19.33
C ARG A 114 -7.09 -2.72 -17.81
N LEU A 115 -5.90 -2.76 -17.22
CA LEU A 115 -5.76 -2.87 -15.77
C LEU A 115 -5.72 -1.48 -15.14
N GLY A 116 -6.26 -1.33 -13.94
CA GLY A 116 -6.09 -0.15 -13.12
C GLY A 116 -6.04 -0.49 -11.64
N VAL A 117 -5.65 0.48 -10.82
CA VAL A 117 -5.61 0.36 -9.36
C VAL A 117 -6.56 1.37 -8.74
N VAL A 118 -7.32 0.96 -7.73
CA VAL A 118 -8.22 1.82 -6.93
C VAL A 118 -7.94 1.54 -5.46
N SER A 119 -7.23 2.44 -4.78
CA SER A 119 -6.79 2.19 -3.42
C SER A 119 -6.97 3.39 -2.49
N ASN A 120 -7.33 3.08 -1.25
CA ASN A 120 -7.25 4.04 -0.16
C ASN A 120 -5.79 4.09 0.26
N PHE A 121 -5.03 5.02 -0.31
CA PHE A 121 -3.58 5.12 -0.14
C PHE A 121 -3.17 6.57 0.12
N TYR A 122 -1.89 6.77 0.41
CA TYR A 122 -1.40 8.04 0.97
C TYR A 122 -1.09 9.13 -0.08
N GLY A 123 -1.43 8.93 -1.35
CA GLY A 123 -1.19 9.91 -2.41
C GLY A 123 0.12 9.74 -3.18
N ASN A 124 0.93 8.72 -2.86
CA ASN A 124 2.20 8.43 -3.53
C ASN A 124 2.21 7.08 -4.28
N LEU A 125 1.07 6.42 -4.45
CA LEU A 125 0.99 5.07 -5.02
C LEU A 125 1.55 4.99 -6.45
N ASP A 126 1.31 6.01 -7.28
CA ASP A 126 1.79 6.04 -8.67
C ASP A 126 3.33 5.98 -8.74
N GLY A 127 4.01 6.81 -7.94
CA GLY A 127 5.46 6.84 -7.84
C GLY A 127 6.03 5.58 -7.21
N LEU A 128 5.36 5.04 -6.19
CA LEU A 128 5.72 3.76 -5.56
C LEU A 128 5.70 2.62 -6.58
N LEU A 129 4.60 2.46 -7.32
CA LEU A 129 4.49 1.43 -8.36
C LEU A 129 5.49 1.65 -9.50
N ALA A 130 5.88 2.89 -9.79
CA ALA A 130 6.90 3.21 -10.79
C ALA A 130 8.28 2.75 -10.33
N ALA A 131 8.64 3.03 -9.08
CA ALA A 131 9.90 2.58 -8.48
C ALA A 131 10.04 1.05 -8.44
N GLU A 132 8.92 0.34 -8.28
CA GLU A 132 8.88 -1.14 -8.27
C GLU A 132 8.67 -1.75 -9.66
N GLY A 133 8.64 -0.92 -10.73
CA GLY A 133 8.53 -1.39 -12.12
C GLY A 133 7.16 -1.93 -12.53
N LEU A 134 6.14 -1.77 -11.68
CA LEU A 134 4.77 -2.26 -11.90
C LEU A 134 3.89 -1.26 -12.63
N ARG A 135 4.21 0.03 -12.52
CA ARG A 135 3.41 1.13 -13.08
C ARG A 135 3.02 0.97 -14.56
N PRO A 136 3.88 0.46 -15.46
CA PRO A 136 3.53 0.29 -16.87
C PRO A 136 2.39 -0.71 -17.13
N LEU A 137 2.07 -1.59 -16.18
CA LEU A 137 0.99 -2.57 -16.31
C LEU A 137 -0.40 -1.95 -16.13
N PHE A 138 -0.49 -0.75 -15.56
CA PHE A 138 -1.75 -0.11 -15.19
C PHE A 138 -2.02 1.14 -16.03
N SER A 139 -3.22 1.21 -16.61
CA SER A 139 -3.71 2.37 -17.37
C SER A 139 -4.12 3.54 -16.47
N VAL A 140 -4.55 3.26 -15.24
CA VAL A 140 -5.00 4.26 -14.27
C VAL A 140 -4.63 3.83 -12.86
N ILE A 141 -4.21 4.79 -12.04
CA ILE A 141 -4.02 4.65 -10.59
C ILE A 141 -4.93 5.69 -9.93
N ALA A 142 -6.02 5.24 -9.32
CA ALA A 142 -6.92 6.05 -8.50
C ALA A 142 -6.50 5.91 -7.03
N ASP A 143 -5.68 6.85 -6.58
CA ASP A 143 -5.17 6.95 -5.21
C ASP A 143 -6.01 7.98 -4.44
N SER A 144 -6.66 7.56 -3.35
CA SER A 144 -7.51 8.45 -2.55
C SER A 144 -6.78 9.66 -2.00
N GLY A 145 -5.49 9.54 -1.65
CA GLY A 145 -4.70 10.65 -1.14
C GLY A 145 -4.44 11.73 -2.19
N VAL A 146 -4.49 11.37 -3.48
CA VAL A 146 -4.45 12.35 -4.58
C VAL A 146 -5.85 12.92 -4.87
N LEU A 147 -6.87 12.06 -4.87
CA LEU A 147 -8.21 12.43 -5.34
C LEU A 147 -9.07 13.11 -4.26
N GLY A 148 -8.75 12.95 -2.99
CA GLY A 148 -9.57 13.41 -1.86
C GLY A 148 -10.91 12.67 -1.76
N ILE A 149 -11.02 11.50 -2.38
CA ILE A 149 -12.22 10.64 -2.41
C ILE A 149 -11.77 9.23 -2.04
N THR A 150 -12.51 8.56 -1.17
CA THR A 150 -12.12 7.25 -0.62
C THR A 150 -13.11 6.16 -0.97
N LYS A 151 -12.68 4.89 -1.02
CA LYS A 151 -13.60 3.76 -0.94
C LYS A 151 -14.28 3.78 0.44
N PRO A 152 -15.60 3.50 0.53
CA PRO A 152 -16.45 2.90 -0.50
C PRO A 152 -17.22 3.90 -1.39
N GLU A 153 -16.85 5.18 -1.44
CA GLU A 153 -17.57 6.17 -2.24
C GLU A 153 -17.52 5.82 -3.74
N ALA A 154 -18.68 5.81 -4.40
CA ALA A 154 -18.79 5.45 -5.82
C ALA A 154 -17.89 6.31 -6.74
N ALA A 155 -17.64 7.56 -6.34
CA ALA A 155 -16.89 8.52 -7.14
C ALA A 155 -15.44 8.09 -7.44
N ILE A 156 -14.77 7.35 -6.54
CA ILE A 156 -13.41 6.86 -6.81
C ILE A 156 -13.41 5.78 -7.90
N PHE A 157 -14.42 4.91 -7.91
CA PHE A 157 -14.57 3.87 -8.93
C PHE A 157 -14.98 4.47 -10.28
N LEU A 158 -15.89 5.45 -10.27
CA LEU A 158 -16.28 6.18 -11.48
C LEU A 158 -15.12 6.97 -12.08
N HIS A 159 -14.27 7.57 -11.25
CA HIS A 159 -13.04 8.23 -11.70
C HIS A 159 -12.14 7.24 -12.46
N ALA A 160 -11.88 6.07 -11.88
CA ALA A 160 -11.07 5.03 -12.51
C ALA A 160 -11.69 4.52 -13.82
N ALA A 161 -13.00 4.28 -13.84
CA ALA A 161 -13.73 3.85 -15.05
C ALA A 161 -13.65 4.89 -16.18
N ASN A 162 -13.89 6.16 -15.86
CA ASN A 162 -13.85 7.26 -16.82
C ASN A 162 -12.44 7.44 -17.42
N ALA A 163 -11.39 7.33 -16.61
CA ALA A 163 -10.00 7.42 -17.07
C ALA A 163 -9.63 6.36 -18.13
N VAL A 164 -10.35 5.23 -18.15
CA VAL A 164 -10.18 4.17 -19.14
C VAL A 164 -11.37 4.06 -20.11
N SER A 165 -12.23 5.07 -20.15
CA SER A 165 -13.43 5.12 -21.00
C SER A 165 -14.28 3.85 -20.90
N ALA A 166 -14.37 3.27 -19.69
CA ALA A 166 -15.22 2.14 -19.38
C ALA A 166 -16.52 2.61 -18.74
N SER A 167 -17.59 1.82 -18.94
CA SER A 167 -18.86 2.01 -18.26
C SER A 167 -19.11 0.81 -17.33
N PRO A 168 -19.57 1.02 -16.09
CA PRO A 168 -20.09 -0.06 -15.26
C PRO A 168 -21.26 -0.76 -15.98
N GLU A 169 -21.24 -2.08 -16.02
CA GLU A 169 -22.34 -2.91 -16.55
C GLU A 169 -23.41 -3.16 -15.49
#